data_AF-F2NJ19-F1
#
_entry.id   AF-F2NJ19-F1
#
_cell.length_a   1.000
_cell.length_b   1.000
_cell.length_c   1.000
_cell.angle_alpha   90.00
_cell.angle_beta   90.00
_cell.angle_gamma   90.00
#
_symmetry.space_group_name_H-M   'P 1'
#
loop_
_entity.id
_entity.type
_entity.pdbx_description
1 polymer ?
#
loop_
_entity_poly.entity_id
_entity_poly.type
_entity_poly.pdbx_seq_one_letter_code
_entity_poly.pdbx_strand_id
1 'polypeptide(L)'
;MGLTTFLLLAIIFGIFPTAVAEDVDIYDDNYRLQYRIRGDKVYDRDYRQQYRIDGNKIYDRDYKLRYRVDDGKVYDRDYRLKYRTDGNKVYDGNYRLRYRLEKKQ
;
A
#
# COMPACT_ATOMS: atom_id res chain seq x y z
N MET A 1 -19.91 -8.69 9.41
CA MET A 1 -19.04 -7.78 8.62
C MET A 1 -17.76 -7.57 9.42
N GLY A 2 -16.84 -8.54 9.36
CA GLY A 2 -15.76 -8.68 10.34
C GLY A 2 -14.43 -8.11 9.87
N LEU A 3 -13.88 -7.22 10.70
CA LEU A 3 -12.46 -7.00 11.00
C LEU A 3 -11.44 -6.97 9.84
N THR A 4 -10.73 -5.83 9.77
CA THR A 4 -9.40 -5.61 9.16
C THR A 4 -9.33 -5.38 7.66
N THR A 5 -9.74 -4.19 7.22
CA THR A 5 -9.45 -3.68 5.87
C THR A 5 -8.73 -2.34 5.98
N PHE A 6 -7.46 -2.34 6.39
CA PHE A 6 -6.68 -1.11 6.51
C PHE A 6 -5.19 -1.38 6.31
N LEU A 7 -4.61 -0.61 5.39
CA LEU A 7 -3.24 -0.62 4.86
C LEU A 7 -2.95 -1.61 3.76
N LEU A 8 -2.69 -1.06 2.59
CA LEU A 8 -1.87 -1.77 1.65
C LEU A 8 -1.21 -0.89 0.61
N LEU A 9 -0.44 0.15 0.99
CA LEU A 9 -0.01 1.13 -0.03
C LEU A 9 1.33 1.80 0.13
N ALA A 10 2.09 1.41 1.14
CA ALA A 10 3.34 2.09 1.41
C ALA A 10 4.54 1.52 0.65
N ILE A 11 4.29 0.97 -0.52
CA ILE A 11 5.36 0.68 -1.45
C ILE A 11 5.02 1.41 -2.74
N ILE A 12 5.44 2.67 -2.78
CA ILE A 12 5.98 3.23 -4.02
C ILE A 12 7.30 3.94 -3.71
N PHE A 13 7.46 4.57 -2.54
CA PHE A 13 8.61 5.46 -2.33
C PHE A 13 9.89 4.87 -1.70
N GLY A 14 9.87 3.63 -1.18
CA GLY A 14 11.06 2.98 -0.61
C GLY A 14 11.86 2.13 -1.61
N ILE A 15 11.31 1.87 -2.80
CA ILE A 15 11.84 0.86 -3.74
C ILE A 15 11.80 1.34 -5.19
N PHE A 16 10.90 2.26 -5.54
CA PHE A 16 10.75 2.74 -6.91
C PHE A 16 10.99 4.25 -6.98
N PRO A 17 12.11 4.70 -7.59
CA PRO A 17 12.32 6.11 -7.82
C PRO A 17 11.17 6.68 -8.66
N THR A 18 10.72 7.85 -8.25
CA THR A 18 9.60 8.65 -8.76
C THR A 18 9.79 9.09 -10.21
N ALA A 19 9.79 8.14 -11.14
CA ALA A 19 9.93 8.46 -12.56
C ALA A 19 8.91 7.73 -13.43
N VAL A 20 8.28 6.65 -12.95
CA VAL A 20 7.28 5.92 -13.74
C VAL A 20 6.13 5.53 -12.82
N ALA A 21 4.93 5.95 -13.19
CA ALA A 21 3.66 5.46 -12.65
C ALA A 21 3.50 3.98 -13.05
N GLU A 22 4.30 3.10 -12.47
CA GLU A 22 4.19 1.67 -12.72
C GLU A 22 2.90 1.15 -12.06
N ASP A 23 2.11 0.42 -12.84
CA ASP A 23 0.93 -0.26 -12.34
C ASP A 23 1.38 -1.42 -11.45
N VAL A 24 0.87 -1.47 -10.22
CA VAL A 24 1.23 -2.53 -9.26
C VAL A 24 -0.02 -3.28 -8.85
N ASP A 25 0.03 -4.60 -8.95
CA ASP A 25 -0.97 -5.49 -8.38
C ASP A 25 -0.49 -5.97 -7.02
N ILE A 26 -1.40 -6.00 -6.06
CA ILE A 26 -1.06 -6.34 -4.68
C ILE A 26 -1.88 -7.53 -4.21
N TYR A 27 -1.16 -8.56 -3.81
CA TYR A 27 -1.70 -9.82 -3.39
C TYR A 27 -1.53 -10.00 -1.88
N ASP A 28 -2.44 -10.73 -1.25
CA ASP A 28 -2.22 -11.23 0.11
C ASP A 28 -1.14 -12.32 0.15
N ASP A 29 -0.86 -12.82 1.34
CA ASP A 29 0.08 -13.91 1.60
C ASP A 29 -0.29 -15.21 0.87
N ASN A 30 -1.56 -15.36 0.48
CA ASN A 30 -2.13 -16.48 -0.26
C ASN A 30 -2.27 -16.21 -1.77
N TYR A 31 -1.58 -15.19 -2.30
CA TYR A 31 -1.61 -14.81 -3.73
C TYR A 31 -3.01 -14.42 -4.25
N ARG A 32 -3.90 -13.92 -3.39
CA ARG A 32 -5.19 -13.38 -3.82
C ARG A 32 -5.08 -11.88 -3.99
N LEU A 33 -5.47 -11.39 -5.16
CA LEU A 33 -5.46 -9.98 -5.48
C LEU A 33 -6.38 -9.19 -4.54
N GLN A 34 -5.79 -8.22 -3.85
CA GLN A 34 -6.49 -7.36 -2.89
C GLN A 34 -6.68 -5.95 -3.48
N TYR A 35 -5.61 -5.41 -4.06
CA TYR A 35 -5.58 -4.03 -4.54
C TYR A 35 -4.76 -3.89 -5.82
N ARG A 36 -4.98 -2.75 -6.48
CA ARG A 36 -4.28 -2.30 -7.67
C ARG A 36 -3.86 -0.85 -7.48
N ILE A 37 -2.60 -0.56 -7.73
CA ILE A 37 -2.09 0.80 -7.87
C ILE A 37 -2.08 1.11 -9.35
N ARG A 38 -2.69 2.24 -9.73
CA ARG A 38 -2.66 2.79 -11.08
C ARG A 38 -2.33 4.27 -10.95
N GLY A 39 -1.08 4.64 -11.23
CA GLY A 39 -0.55 5.97 -10.94
C GLY A 39 -0.66 6.35 -9.45
N ASP A 40 -1.33 7.47 -9.17
CA ASP A 40 -1.54 8.01 -7.82
C ASP A 40 -2.76 7.40 -7.10
N LYS A 41 -3.48 6.49 -7.76
CA LYS A 41 -4.74 5.93 -7.26
C LYS A 41 -4.63 4.47 -6.93
N VAL A 42 -5.47 4.08 -5.98
CA VAL A 42 -5.50 2.72 -5.48
C VAL A 42 -6.91 2.21 -5.50
N TYR A 43 -7.07 1.05 -6.10
CA TYR A 43 -8.32 0.38 -6.32
C TYR A 43 -8.34 -0.94 -5.57
N ASP A 44 -9.50 -1.35 -5.11
CA ASP A 44 -9.70 -2.72 -4.65
C ASP A 44 -9.71 -3.71 -5.84
N ARG A 45 -9.87 -4.99 -5.53
CA ARG A 45 -9.98 -6.06 -6.53
C ARG A 45 -11.13 -5.88 -7.54
N ASP A 46 -12.14 -5.07 -7.21
CA ASP A 46 -13.31 -4.77 -8.05
C ASP A 46 -13.16 -3.42 -8.79
N TYR A 47 -11.96 -2.86 -8.87
CA TYR A 47 -11.69 -1.55 -9.51
C TYR A 47 -12.40 -0.36 -8.86
N ARG A 48 -12.80 -0.45 -7.58
CA ARG A 48 -13.33 0.70 -6.84
C ARG A 48 -12.18 1.43 -6.16
N GLN A 49 -12.00 2.72 -6.46
CA GLN A 49 -10.96 3.54 -5.83
C GLN A 49 -11.17 3.54 -4.31
N GLN A 50 -10.13 3.26 -3.55
CA GLN A 50 -10.14 3.24 -2.09
C GLN A 50 -9.27 4.35 -1.50
N TYR A 51 -8.15 4.65 -2.17
CA TYR A 51 -7.17 5.61 -1.67
C TYR A 51 -6.53 6.42 -2.81
N ARG A 52 -5.85 7.48 -2.40
CA ARG A 52 -4.98 8.33 -3.21
C ARG A 52 -3.62 8.46 -2.55
N ILE A 53 -2.59 8.57 -3.35
CA ILE A 53 -1.20 8.72 -2.93
C ILE A 53 -0.74 10.11 -3.34
N ASP A 54 -0.18 10.86 -2.41
CA ASP A 54 0.42 12.17 -2.66
C ASP A 54 1.73 12.26 -1.87
N GLY A 55 2.84 12.20 -2.62
CA GLY A 55 4.18 12.02 -2.09
C GLY A 55 4.24 10.82 -1.14
N ASN A 56 4.61 11.09 0.12
CA ASN A 56 4.74 10.08 1.16
C ASN A 56 3.46 9.87 2.00
N LYS A 57 2.33 10.44 1.57
CA LYS A 57 1.04 10.38 2.29
C LYS A 57 0.02 9.61 1.48
N ILE A 58 -0.84 8.89 2.21
CA ILE A 58 -1.95 8.13 1.62
C ILE A 58 -3.25 8.59 2.27
N TYR A 59 -4.18 8.98 1.42
CA TYR A 59 -5.49 9.50 1.80
C TYR A 59 -6.59 8.53 1.39
N ASP A 60 -7.68 8.47 2.15
CA ASP A 60 -8.89 7.79 1.69
C ASP A 60 -9.62 8.61 0.61
N ARG A 61 -10.76 8.09 0.13
CA ARG A 61 -11.62 8.77 -0.85
C ARG A 61 -12.12 10.14 -0.41
N ASP A 62 -12.20 10.39 0.90
CA ASP A 62 -12.65 11.66 1.48
C ASP A 62 -11.48 12.62 1.74
N TYR A 63 -10.30 12.34 1.19
CA TYR A 63 -9.07 13.10 1.43
C TYR A 63 -8.62 13.14 2.89
N LYS A 64 -9.04 12.17 3.72
CA LYS A 64 -8.53 12.07 5.09
C LYS A 64 -7.24 11.28 5.09
N LEU A 65 -6.22 11.83 5.73
CA LEU A 65 -4.93 11.16 5.89
C LEU A 65 -5.13 9.84 6.65
N ARG A 66 -4.71 8.73 6.02
CA ARG A 66 -4.76 7.40 6.61
C ARG A 66 -3.38 6.93 7.01
N TYR A 67 -2.40 7.09 6.12
CA TYR A 67 -1.06 6.58 6.30
C TYR A 67 0.01 7.55 5.87
N ARG A 68 1.20 7.37 6.44
CA ARG A 68 2.46 7.97 6.01
C ARG A 68 3.45 6.86 5.70
N VAL A 69 4.29 7.11 4.73
CA VAL A 69 5.34 6.21 4.27
C VAL A 69 6.67 6.90 4.53
N ASP A 70 7.61 6.17 5.12
CA ASP A 70 8.95 6.70 5.34
C ASP A 70 9.94 5.55 5.45
N ASP A 71 11.06 5.61 4.71
CA ASP A 71 12.16 4.64 4.80
C ASP A 71 11.73 3.16 4.91
N GLY A 72 10.91 2.71 3.95
CA GLY A 72 10.38 1.34 3.90
C GLY A 72 9.44 0.97 5.06
N LYS A 73 8.93 1.96 5.79
CA LYS A 73 8.00 1.79 6.91
C LYS A 73 6.71 2.53 6.65
N VAL A 74 5.66 2.03 7.29
CA VAL A 74 4.31 2.55 7.14
C VAL A 74 3.73 2.88 8.49
N TYR A 75 3.26 4.10 8.61
CA TYR A 75 2.68 4.62 9.82
C TYR A 75 1.23 4.96 9.58
N ASP A 76 0.40 4.79 10.60
CA ASP A 76 -0.93 5.41 10.60
C ASP A 76 -0.84 6.92 10.76
N ARG A 77 -2.00 7.58 10.71
CA ARG A 77 -2.11 9.02 10.88
C ARG A 77 -1.55 9.55 12.22
N ASP A 78 -1.38 8.66 13.21
CA ASP A 78 -0.85 8.98 14.54
C ASP A 78 0.63 8.59 14.67
N TYR A 79 1.34 8.34 13.56
CA TYR A 79 2.74 7.92 13.51
C TYR A 79 3.03 6.56 14.18
N ARG A 80 2.03 5.69 14.32
CA ARG A 80 2.27 4.33 14.82
C ARG A 80 2.64 3.41 13.68
N LEU A 81 3.78 2.71 13.82
CA LEU A 81 4.24 1.74 12.84
C LEU A 81 3.20 0.63 12.67
N LYS A 82 2.89 0.31 11.42
CA LYS A 82 1.92 -0.73 11.05
C LYS A 82 2.54 -1.81 10.18
N TYR A 83 3.36 -1.41 9.22
CA TYR A 83 4.02 -2.34 8.30
C TYR A 83 5.44 -1.90 8.00
N ARG A 84 6.19 -2.87 7.49
CA ARG A 84 7.53 -2.73 6.94
C ARG A 84 7.54 -3.33 5.54
N THR A 85 8.46 -2.86 4.71
CA THR A 85 8.58 -3.29 3.33
C THR A 85 9.99 -3.76 3.06
N ASP A 86 10.13 -4.87 2.35
CA ASP A 86 11.42 -5.41 1.91
C ASP A 86 11.23 -5.99 0.51
N GLY A 87 11.85 -5.34 -0.48
CA GLY A 87 11.62 -5.65 -1.89
C GLY A 87 10.13 -5.67 -2.23
N ASN A 88 9.67 -6.70 -2.92
CA ASN A 88 8.27 -6.83 -3.30
C ASN A 88 7.36 -7.36 -2.17
N LYS A 89 7.77 -7.31 -0.90
CA LYS A 89 7.02 -7.89 0.22
C LYS A 89 6.69 -6.83 1.28
N VAL A 90 5.52 -7.00 1.89
CA VAL A 90 5.04 -6.19 3.01
C VAL A 90 4.82 -7.07 4.22
N TYR A 91 5.34 -6.64 5.36
CA TYR A 91 5.25 -7.33 6.63
C TYR A 91 4.51 -6.48 7.66
N ASP A 92 3.75 -7.10 8.56
CA ASP A 92 3.17 -6.39 9.70
C ASP A 92 4.21 -6.02 10.77
N GLY A 93 3.74 -5.40 11.86
CA GLY A 93 4.57 -5.05 13.02
C GLY A 93 5.35 -6.22 13.63
N ASN A 94 4.86 -7.45 13.47
CA ASN A 94 5.43 -8.70 13.99
C ASN A 94 6.22 -9.48 12.91
N TYR A 95 6.59 -8.85 11.80
CA TYR A 95 7.33 -9.47 10.70
C TYR A 95 6.60 -10.63 10.01
N ARG A 96 5.27 -10.70 10.11
CA ARG A 96 4.50 -11.68 9.32
C ARG A 96 4.27 -11.11 7.94
N LEU A 97 4.52 -11.91 6.90
CA LEU A 97 4.19 -11.53 5.54
C LEU A 97 2.67 -11.28 5.47
N ARG A 98 2.29 -10.13 4.93
CA ARG A 98 0.88 -9.79 4.72
C ARG A 98 0.59 -9.68 3.24
N TYR A 99 1.52 -9.11 2.48
CA TYR A 99 1.29 -8.82 1.08
C TYR A 99 2.52 -8.98 0.21
N ARG A 100 2.27 -9.24 -1.07
CA ARG A 100 3.24 -9.33 -2.15
C ARG A 100 2.85 -8.36 -3.26
N LEU A 101 3.83 -7.71 -3.84
CA LEU A 101 3.65 -6.79 -4.95
C LEU A 101 4.14 -7.41 -6.24
N GLU A 102 3.40 -7.14 -7.29
CA GLU A 102 3.76 -7.49 -8.65
C GLU A 102 3.63 -6.25 -9.53
N LYS A 103 4.74 -5.83 -10.13
CA LYS A 103 4.71 -4.78 -11.14
C LYS A 103 4.09 -5.34 -12.41
N LYS A 104 3.21 -4.55 -13.04
CA LYS A 104 2.78 -4.77 -14.41
C LYS A 104 3.67 -3.91 -15.32
N GLN A 105 4.26 -4.58 -16.31
CA GLN A 105 5.02 -3.95 -17.39
C GLN A 105 4.08 -3.33 -18.42
#